data_AF-A0A2R6H0Q3-F1
#
_entry.id   AF-A0A2R6H0Q3-F1
#
_cell.length_a   1.000
_cell.length_b   1.000
_cell.length_c   1.000
_cell.angle_alpha   90.00
_cell.angle_beta   90.00
_cell.angle_gamma   90.00
#
_symmetry.space_group_name_H-M   'P 1'
#
loop_
_entity.id
_entity.type
_entity.pdbx_description
1 polymer ?
#
loop_
_entity_poly.entity_id
_entity_poly.type
_entity_poly.pdbx_seq_one_letter_code
_entity_poly.pdbx_strand_id
1 'polypeptide(L)'
;MAQHYSSFERGGRRWLLQRLTAVFLIGVLAFHFLLLHFANHAANITFAGTQARMSQVGYFATMWLFLVTATFHGVNGVYNALVNQGIEGTQKNAVKWVLVVAGLLLIAQGTRVALAMNGFL
;
A
#
# COMPACT_ATOMS: atom_id res chain seq x y z
N MET A 1 5.16 -16.04 -30.41
CA MET A 1 5.56 -15.60 -29.06
C MET A 1 4.72 -14.38 -28.72
N ALA A 2 3.96 -14.38 -27.62
CA ALA A 2 3.25 -13.17 -27.19
C ALA A 2 4.29 -12.12 -26.79
N GLN A 3 4.17 -10.90 -27.31
CA GLN A 3 5.08 -9.81 -26.93
C GLN A 3 4.86 -9.51 -25.44
N HIS A 4 5.92 -9.60 -24.63
CA HIS A 4 5.83 -9.38 -23.19
C HIS A 4 5.94 -7.88 -22.90
N TYR A 5 4.83 -7.16 -22.99
CA TYR A 5 4.78 -5.76 -22.55
C TYR A 5 4.85 -5.74 -21.02
N SER A 6 5.83 -5.05 -20.45
CA SER A 6 5.98 -4.83 -19.01
C SER A 6 6.40 -3.38 -18.79
N SER A 7 5.81 -2.72 -17.80
CA SER A 7 6.24 -1.38 -17.37
C SER A 7 7.50 -1.41 -16.51
N PHE A 8 7.93 -2.60 -16.09
CA PHE A 8 9.21 -2.81 -15.42
C PHE A 8 10.32 -3.13 -16.41
N GLU A 9 11.29 -2.24 -16.49
CA GLU A 9 12.63 -2.56 -16.98
C GLU A 9 13.34 -3.41 -15.92
N ARG A 10 13.89 -4.56 -16.34
CA ARG A 10 14.69 -5.40 -15.45
C ARG A 10 15.88 -4.60 -14.93
N GLY A 11 16.07 -4.57 -13.61
CA GLY A 11 17.12 -3.78 -12.95
C GLY A 11 16.77 -2.30 -12.72
N GLY A 12 15.62 -1.81 -13.17
CA GLY A 12 15.20 -0.43 -12.95
C GLY A 12 14.70 -0.14 -11.52
N ARG A 13 14.66 1.15 -11.14
CA ARG A 13 14.22 1.60 -9.81
C ARG A 13 12.82 1.11 -9.41
N ARG A 14 11.85 1.14 -10.33
CA ARG A 14 10.48 0.65 -10.06
C ARG A 14 10.45 -0.85 -9.79
N TRP A 15 11.27 -1.61 -10.51
CA TRP A 15 11.42 -3.04 -10.29
C TRP A 15 12.01 -3.33 -8.91
N LEU A 16 13.08 -2.63 -8.53
CA LEU A 16 13.72 -2.77 -7.22
C LEU A 16 12.73 -2.42 -6.09
N LEU A 17 12.06 -1.27 -6.17
CA LEU A 17 11.08 -0.84 -5.17
C LEU A 17 9.91 -1.82 -5.05
N GLN A 18 9.46 -2.43 -6.15
CA GLN A 18 8.42 -3.47 -6.09
C GLN A 18 8.85 -4.68 -5.27
N ARG A 19 10.13 -5.10 -5.35
CA ARG A 19 10.66 -6.24 -4.60
C ARG A 19 10.91 -5.92 -3.14
N LEU A 20 11.49 -4.75 -2.85
CA LEU A 20 11.71 -4.30 -1.48
C LEU A 20 10.39 -4.16 -0.72
N THR A 21 9.40 -3.51 -1.35
CA THR A 21 8.05 -3.41 -0.76
C THR A 21 7.41 -4.79 -0.60
N ALA A 22 7.56 -5.71 -1.56
CA ALA A 22 7.02 -7.07 -1.41
C ALA A 22 7.55 -7.78 -0.15
N VAL A 23 8.87 -7.76 0.05
CA VAL A 23 9.51 -8.42 1.21
C VAL A 23 9.03 -7.80 2.52
N PHE A 24 8.99 -6.47 2.59
CA PHE A 24 8.44 -5.76 3.74
C PHE A 24 6.98 -6.12 4.01
N LEU A 25 6.15 -6.15 2.95
CA LEU A 25 4.72 -6.41 3.05
C LEU A 25 4.40 -7.83 3.50
N ILE A 26 5.21 -8.83 3.16
CA ILE A 26 5.01 -10.21 3.66
C ILE A 26 5.01 -10.21 5.20
N GLY A 27 6.02 -9.59 5.81
CA GLY A 27 6.14 -9.55 7.28
C GLY A 27 5.03 -8.72 7.92
N VAL A 28 4.81 -7.51 7.42
CA VAL A 28 3.85 -6.58 8.06
C VAL A 28 2.40 -6.99 7.84
N LEU A 29 2.05 -7.57 6.69
CA LEU A 29 0.72 -8.11 6.44
C LEU A 29 0.44 -9.31 7.36
N ALA A 30 1.42 -10.21 7.54
CA ALA A 30 1.29 -11.31 8.49
C ALA A 30 1.08 -10.81 9.93
N PHE A 31 1.90 -9.85 10.37
CA PHE A 31 1.72 -9.19 11.67
C PHE A 31 0.34 -8.57 11.82
N HIS A 32 -0.12 -7.82 10.81
CA HIS A 32 -1.42 -7.16 10.81
C HIS A 32 -2.57 -8.17 10.94
N PHE A 33 -2.54 -9.26 10.16
CA PHE A 33 -3.54 -10.32 10.25
C PHE A 33 -3.54 -10.98 11.62
N LEU A 34 -2.37 -11.44 12.11
CA LEU A 34 -2.27 -12.07 13.42
C LEU A 34 -2.81 -11.16 14.53
N LEU A 35 -2.48 -9.87 14.50
CA LEU A 35 -2.92 -8.95 15.53
C LEU A 35 -4.42 -8.60 15.44
N LEU A 36 -4.93 -8.26 14.25
CA LEU A 36 -6.28 -7.68 14.09
C LEU A 36 -7.34 -8.66 13.57
N HIS A 37 -6.96 -9.88 13.24
CA HIS A 37 -7.90 -10.92 12.84
C HIS A 37 -7.90 -12.11 13.80
N PHE A 38 -6.81 -12.35 14.53
CA PHE A 38 -6.71 -13.46 15.49
C PHE A 38 -6.64 -12.99 16.95
N ALA A 39 -5.76 -12.06 17.29
CA ALA A 39 -5.64 -11.57 18.67
C ALA A 39 -6.74 -10.56 19.05
N ASN A 40 -7.09 -9.66 18.12
CA ASN A 40 -8.12 -8.65 18.30
C ASN A 40 -9.15 -8.78 17.17
N HIS A 41 -10.13 -9.67 17.33
CA HIS A 41 -11.16 -9.90 16.32
C HIS A 41 -11.88 -8.60 15.94
N ALA A 42 -12.26 -8.46 14.67
CA ALA A 42 -12.85 -7.23 14.12
C ALA A 42 -14.05 -6.70 14.93
N ALA A 43 -14.89 -7.59 15.45
CA ALA A 43 -16.05 -7.23 16.28
C ALA A 43 -15.69 -6.52 17.60
N ASN A 44 -14.45 -6.68 18.07
CA ASN A 44 -13.96 -6.13 19.34
C ASN A 44 -13.10 -4.87 19.13
N ILE A 45 -12.93 -4.40 17.90
CA ILE A 45 -12.14 -3.20 17.61
C ILE A 45 -12.94 -1.97 18.02
N THR A 46 -12.42 -1.24 19.00
CA THR A 46 -12.96 0.04 19.44
C THR A 46 -12.07 1.20 19.00
N PHE A 47 -12.65 2.40 18.99
CA PHE A 47 -11.91 3.64 18.73
C PHE A 47 -10.78 3.85 19.74
N ALA A 48 -11.09 3.74 21.04
CA ALA A 48 -10.11 3.88 22.12
C ALA A 48 -9.00 2.82 22.03
N GLY A 49 -9.33 1.58 21.71
CA GLY A 49 -8.33 0.53 21.52
C GLY A 49 -7.41 0.78 20.32
N THR A 50 -7.95 1.40 19.27
CA THR A 50 -7.14 1.82 18.11
C THR A 50 -6.19 2.95 18.48
N GLN A 51 -6.67 3.98 19.19
CA GLN A 51 -5.82 5.05 19.69
C GLN A 51 -4.71 4.53 20.62
N ALA A 52 -5.03 3.61 21.53
CA ALA A 52 -4.05 3.02 22.44
C ALA A 52 -2.93 2.25 21.73
N ARG A 53 -3.21 1.61 20.58
CA ARG A 53 -2.16 1.00 19.75
C ARG A 53 -1.40 2.03 18.93
N MET A 54 -2.13 2.96 18.32
CA MET A 54 -1.55 3.99 17.45
C MET A 54 -0.69 5.01 18.22
N SER A 55 -0.87 5.18 19.52
CA SER A 55 0.02 6.00 20.37
C SER A 55 1.40 5.37 20.58
N GLN A 56 1.56 4.07 20.30
CA GLN A 56 2.86 3.41 20.34
C GLN A 56 3.64 3.72 19.06
N VAL A 57 4.76 4.43 19.18
CA VAL A 57 5.58 4.90 18.03
C VAL A 57 5.93 3.75 17.07
N GLY A 58 6.29 2.57 17.59
CA GLY A 58 6.62 1.41 16.77
C GLY A 58 5.43 0.88 15.96
N TYR A 59 4.24 0.80 16.58
CA TYR A 59 3.02 0.39 15.91
C TYR A 59 2.58 1.42 14.87
N PHE A 60 2.57 2.70 15.23
CA PHE A 60 2.29 3.81 14.32
C PHE A 60 3.20 3.77 13.08
N ALA A 61 4.52 3.74 13.28
CA ALA A 61 5.49 3.73 12.19
C ALA A 61 5.28 2.51 11.29
N THR A 62 5.03 1.34 11.87
CA THR A 62 4.79 0.10 11.12
C THR A 62 3.52 0.19 10.28
N MET A 63 2.40 0.66 10.85
CA MET A 63 1.13 0.79 10.12
C MET A 63 1.17 1.91 9.08
N TRP A 64 1.88 3.00 9.34
CA TRP A 64 2.06 4.08 8.36
C TRP A 64 2.95 3.64 7.20
N LEU A 65 4.07 2.95 7.47
CA LEU A 65 4.89 2.35 6.42
C LEU A 65 4.12 1.27 5.66
N PHE A 66 3.27 0.50 6.33
CA PHE A 66 2.39 -0.47 5.69
C PHE A 66 1.46 0.21 4.68
N LEU A 67 0.78 1.30 5.06
CA LEU A 67 -0.05 2.10 4.16
C LEU A 67 0.73 2.56 2.92
N VAL A 68 1.88 3.20 3.10
CA VAL A 68 2.66 3.79 2.00
C VAL A 68 3.18 2.70 1.06
N THR A 69 3.79 1.65 1.62
CA THR A 69 4.38 0.57 0.82
C THR A 69 3.33 -0.31 0.14
N ALA A 70 2.21 -0.61 0.80
CA ALA A 70 1.10 -1.35 0.21
C ALA A 70 0.45 -0.56 -0.92
N THR A 71 0.26 0.76 -0.74
CA THR A 71 -0.27 1.63 -1.79
C THR A 71 0.65 1.64 -3.00
N PHE A 72 1.96 1.87 -2.80
CA PHE A 72 2.93 1.82 -3.90
C PHE A 72 2.91 0.46 -4.60
N HIS A 73 3.06 -0.63 -3.84
CA HIS A 73 3.19 -1.98 -4.38
C HIS A 73 1.93 -2.40 -5.15
N GLY A 74 0.76 -2.18 -4.56
CA GLY A 74 -0.53 -2.52 -5.16
C GLY A 74 -0.81 -1.70 -6.42
N VAL A 75 -0.67 -0.37 -6.35
CA VAL A 75 -0.92 0.53 -7.48
C VAL A 75 0.01 0.22 -8.65
N ASN A 76 1.31 0.09 -8.37
CA ASN A 76 2.32 -0.19 -9.39
C ASN A 76 2.14 -1.59 -9.99
N GLY A 77 1.73 -2.57 -9.18
CA GLY A 77 1.37 -3.92 -9.62
C GLY A 77 0.15 -3.94 -10.55
N VAL A 78 -0.93 -3.25 -10.18
CA VAL A 78 -2.15 -3.12 -11.01
C VAL A 78 -1.85 -2.42 -12.33
N TYR A 79 -1.13 -1.29 -12.30
CA TYR A 79 -0.71 -0.60 -13.51
C TYR A 79 0.08 -1.52 -14.45
N ASN A 80 1.04 -2.26 -13.89
CA ASN A 80 1.83 -3.20 -14.67
C ASN A 80 0.98 -4.35 -15.24
N ALA A 81 0.05 -4.91 -14.45
CA ALA A 81 -0.84 -5.96 -14.93
C ALA A 81 -1.70 -5.50 -16.12
N LEU A 82 -2.23 -4.28 -16.06
CA LEU A 82 -3.02 -3.71 -17.16
C LEU A 82 -2.16 -3.45 -18.41
N VAL A 83 -0.94 -2.93 -18.24
CA VAL A 83 0.01 -2.78 -19.35
C VAL A 83 0.34 -4.14 -19.98
N ASN A 84 0.52 -5.18 -19.16
CA ASN A 84 0.75 -6.55 -19.64
C ASN A 84 -0.47 -7.12 -20.39
N GLN A 85 -1.68 -6.65 -20.11
CA GLN A 85 -2.90 -6.99 -20.85
C GLN A 85 -3.03 -6.22 -22.18
N GLY A 86 -2.10 -5.31 -22.50
CA GLY A 86 -2.03 -4.64 -23.78
C GLY A 86 -2.66 -3.24 -23.82
N ILE A 87 -2.96 -2.59 -22.69
CA ILE A 87 -3.44 -1.20 -22.73
C ILE A 87 -2.34 -0.28 -23.27
N GLU A 88 -2.72 0.61 -24.18
CA GLU A 88 -1.81 1.53 -24.85
C GLU A 88 -2.42 2.92 -25.08
N GLY A 89 -1.63 3.82 -25.69
CA GLY A 89 -2.06 5.17 -26.05
C GLY A 89 -2.75 5.94 -24.91
N THR A 90 -3.91 6.52 -25.22
CA THR A 90 -4.71 7.33 -24.30
C THR A 90 -5.20 6.53 -23.09
N GLN A 91 -5.59 5.27 -23.26
CA GLN A 91 -6.08 4.43 -22.16
C GLN A 91 -4.99 4.18 -21.12
N LYS A 92 -3.78 3.85 -21.57
CA LYS A 92 -2.61 3.69 -20.70
C LYS A 92 -2.31 4.96 -19.89
N ASN A 93 -2.36 6.12 -20.54
CA ASN A 93 -2.14 7.40 -19.88
C ASN A 93 -3.25 7.75 -18.88
N ALA A 94 -4.51 7.52 -19.23
CA ALA A 94 -5.64 7.73 -18.32
C ALA A 94 -5.52 6.85 -17.07
N VAL A 95 -5.31 5.55 -17.25
CA VAL A 95 -5.13 4.59 -16.14
C VAL A 95 -3.95 4.99 -15.25
N LYS A 96 -2.81 5.36 -15.84
CA LYS A 96 -1.63 5.82 -15.08
C LYS A 96 -2.00 6.97 -14.14
N TRP A 97 -2.64 8.01 -14.66
CA TRP A 97 -2.95 9.20 -13.86
C TRP A 97 -4.05 8.96 -12.84
N VAL A 98 -5.09 8.19 -13.18
CA VAL A 98 -6.12 7.78 -12.23
C VAL A 98 -5.49 7.05 -11.05
N LEU A 99 -4.61 6.07 -11.32
CA LEU A 99 -3.93 5.30 -10.29
C LEU A 99 -2.97 6.15 -9.44
N VAL A 100 -2.24 7.08 -10.05
CA VAL A 100 -1.37 8.02 -9.32
C VAL A 100 -2.19 8.90 -8.38
N VAL A 101 -3.26 9.53 -8.89
CA VAL A 101 -4.11 10.42 -8.07
C VAL A 101 -4.78 9.64 -6.95
N ALA A 102 -5.36 8.48 -7.25
CA ALA A 102 -5.98 7.62 -6.24
C ALA A 102 -4.96 7.19 -5.16
N GLY A 103 -3.75 6.80 -5.55
CA GLY A 103 -2.69 6.44 -4.61
C GLY A 103 -2.25 7.61 -3.72
N LEU A 104 -2.10 8.81 -4.28
CA LEU A 104 -1.77 10.01 -3.51
C LEU A 104 -2.87 10.38 -2.52
N LEU A 105 -4.14 10.34 -2.94
CA LEU A 105 -5.28 10.60 -2.08
C LEU A 105 -5.38 9.58 -0.94
N LEU A 106 -5.14 8.29 -1.23
CA LEU A 106 -5.12 7.23 -0.23
C LEU A 106 -4.02 7.45 0.81
N ILE A 107 -2.80 7.78 0.38
CA ILE A 107 -1.70 8.08 1.30
C ILE A 107 -2.00 9.33 2.13
N ALA A 108 -2.52 10.40 1.52
CA ALA A 108 -2.82 11.64 2.22
C ALA A 108 -3.92 11.42 3.29
N GLN A 109 -5.05 10.84 2.90
CA GLN A 109 -6.15 10.58 3.82
C GLN A 109 -5.77 9.54 4.89
N GLY A 110 -5.08 8.46 4.51
CA GLY A 110 -4.59 7.45 5.45
C GLY A 110 -3.58 8.02 6.45
N THR A 111 -2.68 8.91 6.00
CA THR A 111 -1.73 9.61 6.89
C THR A 111 -2.47 10.53 7.85
N ARG A 112 -3.45 11.30 7.38
CA ARG A 112 -4.28 12.16 8.25
C ARG A 112 -4.98 11.34 9.34
N VAL A 113 -5.57 10.21 8.97
CA VAL A 113 -6.21 9.29 9.93
C VAL A 113 -5.18 8.72 10.91
N ALA A 114 -4.02 8.27 10.42
CA ALA A 114 -2.98 7.72 11.28
C ALA A 114 -2.48 8.73 12.33
N LEU A 115 -2.29 9.99 11.93
CA LEU A 115 -1.89 11.07 12.83
C LEU A 115 -2.96 11.40 13.87
N ALA A 116 -4.23 11.46 13.46
CA ALA A 116 -5.36 11.65 14.38
C ALA A 116 -5.50 10.49 15.38
N MET A 117 -5.25 9.26 14.95
CA MET A 117 -5.30 8.10 15.84
C MET A 117 -4.11 8.03 16.80
N ASN A 118 -2.96 8.58 16.42
CA ASN A 118 -1.77 8.68 17.29
C ASN A 118 -1.88 9.84 18.29
N GLY A 119 -2.78 10.81 18.05
CA GLY A 119 -2.97 11.98 18.92
C GLY A 119 -2.08 13.18 18.58
N PHE A 120 -1.53 13.23 17.37
CA PHE A 120 -0.77 14.38 16.86
C PHE A 120 -1.64 15.44 16.17
N LEU A 121 -2.84 15.06 15.73
CA LEU A 121 -3.90 15.92 15.18
C LEU A 121 -5.18 15.69 15.98
#